data_AF-A0A523ATX8-F1
#
_entry.id   AF-A0A523ATX8-F1
#
_cell.length_a   1.000
_cell.length_b   1.000
_cell.length_c   1.000
_cell.angle_alpha   90.00
_cell.angle_beta   90.00
_cell.angle_gamma   90.00
#
_symmetry.space_group_name_H-M   'P 1'
#
loop_
_entity.id
_entity.type
_entity.pdbx_description
1 polymer ?
#
loop_
_entity_poly.entity_id
_entity_poly.type
_entity_poly.pdbx_seq_one_letter_code
_entity_poly.pdbx_strand_id
1 'polypeptide(L)'
;MERRDVVVLGGGPAGVSAALAAKRLGASVLLVERYGFLGGTATSGLYGSLCGFYTSGPEQVQVIKGIAWEMVELLSSREAVMGPVRAGAMVVLLYDPPTLRLVLDEMVLKEGVELLLHSTVVGVKREGSRIASVKVCTKSGPLELEGKVYVDATGDADVCYLSKVPVEKAETLQAGSMMFRVSNVRMEEVIPLLLSGELRERVKEAMASGEYDLPREDGNLIPLPRGDLVVGFSRVAVDGTDVFSLTKAELEGRRQVKECFRFLKERIPGFENAYLSEIAFHVGIRETRRVKGRYVLTEEEVLSGAKFQDAIARCAWPIERHLPGLKTTELRTLEGDSWYEIPYRCCLPQEVDNLLVGGR
;
A
#
# COMPACT_ATOMS: atom_id res chain seq x y z
N MET A 1 4.58 -29.23 -9.71
CA MET A 1 3.25 -28.61 -9.62
C MET A 1 2.62 -28.65 -11.00
N GLU A 2 1.30 -28.74 -11.12
CA GLU A 2 0.64 -28.61 -12.41
C GLU A 2 0.72 -27.18 -12.94
N ARG A 3 0.81 -27.04 -14.26
CA ARG A 3 0.79 -25.74 -14.94
C ARG A 3 -0.56 -25.04 -14.73
N ARG A 4 -0.53 -23.74 -14.44
CA ARG A 4 -1.74 -22.90 -14.28
C ARG A 4 -1.95 -21.98 -15.48
N ASP A 5 -3.18 -21.50 -15.66
CA ASP A 5 -3.46 -20.50 -16.68
C ASP A 5 -2.85 -19.15 -16.29
N VAL A 6 -3.05 -18.75 -15.03
CA VAL A 6 -2.54 -17.49 -14.49
C VAL A 6 -1.79 -17.73 -13.19
N VAL A 7 -0.57 -17.22 -13.12
CA VAL A 7 0.24 -17.17 -11.88
C VAL A 7 0.40 -15.71 -11.47
N VAL A 8 -0.11 -15.36 -10.29
CA VAL A 8 -0.04 -14.00 -9.74
C VAL A 8 1.02 -13.98 -8.64
N LEU A 9 2.00 -13.08 -8.76
CA LEU A 9 3.13 -12.99 -7.85
C LEU A 9 2.97 -11.72 -7.00
N GLY A 10 2.59 -11.90 -5.73
CA GLY A 10 2.30 -10.84 -4.77
C GLY A 10 0.82 -10.82 -4.39
N GLY A 11 0.54 -10.96 -3.09
CA GLY A 11 -0.80 -11.01 -2.47
C GLY A 11 -1.29 -9.67 -1.94
N GLY A 12 -0.77 -8.55 -2.46
CA GLY A 12 -1.30 -7.21 -2.18
C GLY A 12 -2.65 -6.92 -2.86
N PRO A 13 -3.21 -5.71 -2.69
CA PRO A 13 -4.52 -5.36 -3.26
C PRO A 13 -4.61 -5.58 -4.78
N ALA A 14 -3.54 -5.24 -5.52
CA ALA A 14 -3.45 -5.47 -6.95
C ALA A 14 -3.46 -6.96 -7.33
N GLY A 15 -2.66 -7.76 -6.65
CA GLY A 15 -2.55 -9.19 -6.94
C GLY A 15 -3.80 -9.97 -6.55
N VAL A 16 -4.41 -9.67 -5.41
CA VAL A 16 -5.71 -10.24 -5.04
C VAL A 16 -6.77 -9.86 -6.08
N SER A 17 -6.84 -8.58 -6.48
CA SER A 17 -7.80 -8.16 -7.51
C SER A 17 -7.60 -8.88 -8.84
N ALA A 18 -6.35 -9.03 -9.29
CA ALA A 18 -6.02 -9.76 -10.51
C ALA A 18 -6.37 -11.26 -10.42
N ALA A 19 -6.08 -11.90 -9.29
CA ALA A 19 -6.37 -13.31 -9.06
C ALA A 19 -7.88 -13.59 -9.07
N LEU A 20 -8.66 -12.77 -8.37
CA LEU A 20 -10.11 -12.88 -8.31
C LEU A 20 -10.75 -12.62 -9.69
N ALA A 21 -10.31 -11.59 -10.40
CA ALA A 21 -10.80 -11.29 -11.75
C ALA A 21 -10.50 -12.45 -12.72
N ALA A 22 -9.28 -12.98 -12.72
CA ALA A 22 -8.90 -14.11 -13.57
C ALA A 22 -9.70 -15.37 -13.24
N LYS A 23 -9.91 -15.66 -11.95
CA LYS A 23 -10.66 -16.83 -11.50
C LYS A 23 -12.13 -16.77 -11.90
N ARG A 24 -12.77 -15.60 -11.76
CA ARG A 24 -14.16 -15.36 -12.19
C ARG A 24 -14.36 -15.49 -13.71
N LEU A 25 -13.29 -15.29 -14.49
CA LEU A 25 -13.26 -15.54 -15.93
C LEU A 25 -12.96 -17.00 -16.30
N GLY A 26 -12.87 -17.90 -15.31
CA GLY A 26 -12.72 -19.34 -15.51
C GLY A 26 -11.28 -19.84 -15.60
N ALA A 27 -10.27 -18.99 -15.32
CA ALA A 27 -8.88 -19.43 -15.33
C ALA A 27 -8.54 -20.30 -14.10
N SER A 28 -7.62 -21.26 -14.28
CA SER A 28 -6.89 -21.83 -13.14
C SER A 28 -5.84 -20.83 -12.64
N VAL A 29 -5.95 -20.44 -11.37
CA VAL A 29 -5.15 -19.35 -10.78
C VAL A 29 -4.37 -19.84 -9.59
N LEU A 30 -3.07 -19.54 -9.57
CA LEU A 30 -2.21 -19.60 -8.40
C LEU A 30 -1.82 -18.19 -7.96
N LEU A 31 -2.15 -17.82 -6.74
CA LEU A 31 -1.70 -16.59 -6.09
C LEU A 31 -0.54 -16.92 -5.13
N VAL A 32 0.59 -16.23 -5.31
CA VAL A 32 1.82 -16.45 -4.55
C VAL A 32 2.13 -15.22 -3.70
N GLU A 33 2.45 -15.41 -2.42
CA GLU A 33 2.78 -14.31 -1.50
C GLU A 33 4.00 -14.67 -0.63
N ARG A 34 4.90 -13.71 -0.43
CA ARG A 34 6.12 -13.88 0.38
C ARG A 34 5.81 -13.96 1.87
N TYR A 35 4.75 -13.29 2.32
CA TYR A 35 4.30 -13.31 3.70
C TYR A 35 3.40 -14.51 4.01
N GLY A 36 3.12 -14.70 5.30
CA GLY A 36 2.15 -15.69 5.79
C GLY A 36 0.70 -15.20 5.78
N PHE A 37 0.41 -14.12 5.06
CA PHE A 37 -0.91 -13.50 4.99
C PHE A 37 -1.02 -12.59 3.76
N LEU A 38 -2.25 -12.32 3.32
CA LEU A 38 -2.56 -11.42 2.20
C LEU A 38 -2.68 -9.95 2.62
N GLY A 39 -2.67 -9.07 1.63
CA GLY A 39 -2.93 -7.63 1.74
C GLY A 39 -1.71 -6.75 1.52
N GLY A 40 -0.50 -7.34 1.41
CA GLY A 40 0.73 -6.58 1.21
C GLY A 40 0.85 -5.41 2.19
N THR A 41 1.33 -4.25 1.73
CA THR A 41 1.55 -3.10 2.62
C THR A 41 0.28 -2.56 3.28
N ALA A 42 -0.92 -2.85 2.74
CA ALA A 42 -2.17 -2.48 3.42
C ALA A 42 -2.28 -3.19 4.78
N THR A 43 -1.88 -4.45 4.87
CA THR A 43 -1.97 -5.24 6.10
C THR A 43 -0.66 -5.31 6.87
N SER A 44 0.48 -5.46 6.19
CA SER A 44 1.81 -5.58 6.82
C SER A 44 2.38 -4.23 7.26
N GLY A 45 2.05 -3.16 6.53
CA GLY A 45 2.51 -1.79 6.80
C GLY A 45 1.63 -1.01 7.77
N LEU A 46 0.51 -1.60 8.25
CA LEU A 46 -0.45 -0.99 9.18
C LEU A 46 -0.92 0.41 8.77
N TYR A 47 -1.21 0.67 7.49
CA TYR A 47 -1.60 2.02 7.08
C TYR A 47 -2.92 2.50 7.67
N GLY A 48 -3.90 1.61 7.84
CA GLY A 48 -5.20 1.93 8.45
C GLY A 48 -6.12 2.83 7.61
N SER A 49 -5.70 3.28 6.43
CA SER A 49 -6.52 4.05 5.49
C SER A 49 -6.53 3.47 4.07
N LEU A 50 -7.72 3.42 3.46
CA LEU A 50 -7.92 3.13 2.04
C LEU A 50 -8.15 4.46 1.31
N CYS A 51 -7.33 4.68 0.29
CA CYS A 51 -7.21 5.96 -0.40
C CYS A 51 -7.87 5.92 -1.78
N GLY A 52 -8.37 7.07 -2.24
CA GLY A 52 -8.80 7.27 -3.64
C GLY A 52 -10.18 6.71 -4.00
N PHE A 53 -10.93 6.17 -3.03
CA PHE A 53 -12.29 5.64 -3.25
C PHE A 53 -13.33 6.72 -3.55
N TYR A 54 -13.12 7.93 -3.04
CA TYR A 54 -14.04 9.07 -3.16
C TYR A 54 -13.30 10.29 -3.71
N THR A 55 -14.02 11.13 -4.46
CA THR A 55 -13.55 12.46 -4.83
C THR A 55 -13.32 13.35 -3.61
N SER A 56 -12.39 14.29 -3.72
CA SER A 56 -12.00 15.20 -2.62
C SER A 56 -12.90 16.44 -2.49
N GLY A 57 -13.84 16.64 -3.41
CA GLY A 57 -14.72 17.81 -3.45
C GLY A 57 -15.70 17.93 -2.30
N PRO A 58 -16.44 19.06 -2.20
CA PRO A 58 -17.47 19.26 -1.20
C PRO A 58 -18.47 18.09 -1.18
N GLU A 59 -18.87 17.64 -2.37
CA GLU A 59 -19.63 16.40 -2.56
C GLU A 59 -18.66 15.22 -2.75
N GLN A 60 -18.72 14.27 -1.81
CA GLN A 60 -17.89 13.08 -1.83
C GLN A 60 -18.54 12.01 -2.70
N VAL A 61 -18.05 11.84 -3.93
CA VAL A 61 -18.58 10.88 -4.90
C VAL A 61 -17.71 9.64 -4.92
N GLN A 62 -18.30 8.47 -4.70
CA GLN A 62 -17.60 7.19 -4.79
C GLN A 62 -17.24 6.87 -6.25
N VAL A 63 -15.95 6.68 -6.53
CA VAL A 63 -15.44 6.39 -7.89
C VAL A 63 -14.87 4.98 -8.03
N ILE A 64 -14.40 4.35 -6.95
CA ILE A 64 -13.90 2.96 -6.95
C ILE A 64 -15.01 2.00 -6.54
N LYS A 65 -15.24 0.97 -7.36
CA LYS A 65 -16.26 -0.09 -7.20
C LYS A 65 -15.62 -1.47 -7.45
N GLY A 66 -16.45 -2.49 -7.72
CA GLY A 66 -16.00 -3.84 -8.10
C GLY A 66 -15.32 -4.58 -6.94
N ILE A 67 -14.32 -5.41 -7.24
CA ILE A 67 -13.62 -6.25 -6.25
C ILE A 67 -13.12 -5.44 -5.04
N ALA A 68 -12.58 -4.24 -5.28
CA ALA A 68 -12.11 -3.36 -4.22
C ALA A 68 -13.24 -2.89 -3.29
N TRP A 69 -14.46 -2.72 -3.81
CA TRP A 69 -15.62 -2.36 -3.00
C TRP A 69 -16.26 -3.56 -2.32
N GLU A 70 -16.29 -4.73 -2.96
CA GLU A 70 -16.70 -6.00 -2.30
C GLU A 70 -15.86 -6.28 -1.05
N MET A 71 -14.55 -5.98 -1.11
CA MET A 71 -13.65 -6.03 0.06
C MET A 71 -14.10 -5.06 1.17
N VAL A 72 -14.48 -3.83 0.80
CA VAL A 72 -14.98 -2.82 1.75
C VAL A 72 -16.32 -3.25 2.35
N GLU A 73 -17.23 -3.83 1.58
CA GLU A 73 -18.51 -4.36 2.07
C GLU A 73 -18.30 -5.50 3.07
N LEU A 74 -17.36 -6.41 2.81
CA LEU A 74 -16.99 -7.45 3.77
C LEU A 74 -16.35 -6.89 5.04
N LEU A 75 -15.48 -5.89 4.94
CA LEU A 75 -14.97 -5.17 6.13
C LEU A 75 -16.12 -4.49 6.90
N SER A 76 -17.08 -3.90 6.19
CA SER A 76 -18.22 -3.20 6.79
C SER A 76 -19.13 -4.17 7.55
N SER A 77 -19.38 -5.36 6.99
CA SER A 77 -20.11 -6.44 7.67
C SER A 77 -19.47 -6.92 8.98
N ARG A 78 -18.22 -6.52 9.24
CA ARG A 78 -17.40 -6.85 10.43
C ARG A 78 -17.14 -5.65 11.32
N GLU A 79 -17.77 -4.51 11.02
CA GLU A 79 -17.52 -3.24 11.72
C GLU A 79 -16.02 -2.88 11.72
N ALA A 80 -15.33 -3.23 10.63
CA ALA A 80 -13.88 -3.12 10.49
C ALA A 80 -13.47 -2.08 9.43
N VAL A 81 -14.42 -1.26 8.99
CA VAL A 81 -14.18 -0.07 8.17
C VAL A 81 -15.17 1.03 8.57
N MET A 82 -14.73 2.29 8.49
CA MET A 82 -15.58 3.47 8.67
C MET A 82 -15.21 4.56 7.67
N GLY A 83 -16.11 5.54 7.53
CA GLY A 83 -15.98 6.64 6.60
C GLY A 83 -17.06 6.61 5.52
N PRO A 84 -16.92 7.45 4.47
CA PRO A 84 -15.77 8.29 4.17
C PRO A 84 -15.45 9.35 5.25
N VAL A 85 -14.16 9.58 5.50
CA VAL A 85 -13.65 10.60 6.43
C VAL A 85 -12.82 11.61 5.66
N ARG A 86 -13.11 12.91 5.87
CA ARG A 86 -12.31 14.00 5.31
C ARG A 86 -11.06 14.24 6.16
N ALA A 87 -9.89 14.19 5.53
CA ALA A 87 -8.59 14.48 6.12
C ALA A 87 -7.88 15.57 5.29
N GLY A 88 -8.14 16.84 5.64
CA GLY A 88 -7.69 17.98 4.84
C GLY A 88 -8.29 17.96 3.43
N ALA A 89 -7.43 17.98 2.42
CA ALA A 89 -7.80 17.93 1.00
C ALA A 89 -8.08 16.50 0.48
N MET A 90 -8.12 15.49 1.37
CA MET A 90 -8.28 14.08 1.00
C MET A 90 -9.52 13.47 1.66
N VAL A 91 -10.03 12.41 1.04
CA VAL A 91 -11.12 11.58 1.58
C VAL A 91 -10.69 10.12 1.60
N VAL A 92 -10.81 9.49 2.76
CA VAL A 92 -10.33 8.12 3.00
C VAL A 92 -11.40 7.27 3.68
N LEU A 93 -11.30 5.96 3.53
CA LEU A 93 -11.94 5.01 4.43
C LEU A 93 -10.91 4.56 5.45
N LEU A 94 -11.30 4.43 6.72
CA LEU A 94 -10.44 3.96 7.80
C LEU A 94 -10.78 2.52 8.10
N TYR A 95 -9.80 1.61 8.14
CA TYR A 95 -10.05 0.18 8.29
C TYR A 95 -9.10 -0.47 9.29
N ASP A 96 -9.52 -1.60 9.87
CA ASP A 96 -8.70 -2.42 10.75
C ASP A 96 -7.81 -3.38 9.92
N PRO A 97 -6.46 -3.21 9.92
CA PRO A 97 -5.58 -4.03 9.08
C PRO A 97 -5.57 -5.54 9.39
N PRO A 98 -5.63 -6.00 10.66
CA PRO A 98 -5.78 -7.41 10.97
C PRO A 98 -7.05 -8.02 10.35
N THR A 99 -8.20 -7.35 10.46
CA THR A 99 -9.46 -7.84 9.88
C THR A 99 -9.40 -7.90 8.35
N LEU A 100 -8.69 -6.99 7.69
CA LEU A 100 -8.48 -7.06 6.24
C LEU A 100 -7.79 -8.37 5.82
N ARG A 101 -6.85 -8.92 6.59
CA ARG A 101 -6.23 -10.22 6.26
C ARG A 101 -7.29 -11.33 6.16
N LEU A 102 -8.19 -11.39 7.13
CA LEU A 102 -9.28 -12.37 7.19
C LEU A 102 -10.29 -12.18 6.04
N VAL A 103 -10.57 -10.92 5.66
CA VAL A 103 -11.41 -10.61 4.49
C VAL A 103 -10.78 -11.14 3.22
N LEU A 104 -9.48 -10.89 3.00
CA LEU A 104 -8.80 -11.31 1.78
C LEU A 104 -8.68 -12.84 1.68
N ASP A 105 -8.42 -13.53 2.79
CA ASP A 105 -8.42 -15.00 2.84
C ASP A 105 -9.79 -15.55 2.41
N GLU A 106 -10.89 -15.01 2.96
CA GLU A 106 -12.23 -15.44 2.56
C GLU A 106 -12.51 -15.20 1.08
N MET A 107 -12.21 -14.00 0.57
CA MET A 107 -12.47 -13.66 -0.83
C MET A 107 -11.75 -14.62 -1.78
N VAL A 108 -10.46 -14.89 -1.53
CA VAL A 108 -9.62 -15.76 -2.36
C VAL A 108 -10.06 -17.21 -2.28
N LEU A 109 -10.31 -17.72 -1.06
CA LEU A 109 -10.70 -19.13 -0.87
C LEU A 109 -12.12 -19.42 -1.37
N LYS A 110 -13.07 -18.50 -1.17
CA LYS A 110 -14.46 -18.63 -1.65
C LYS A 110 -14.54 -18.76 -3.17
N GLU A 111 -13.67 -18.06 -3.88
CA GLU A 111 -13.60 -18.10 -5.35
C GLU A 111 -12.78 -19.31 -5.85
N GLY A 112 -12.13 -20.07 -4.97
CA GLY A 112 -11.34 -21.24 -5.32
C GLY A 112 -10.01 -20.90 -6.00
N VAL A 113 -9.41 -19.75 -5.67
CA VAL A 113 -8.03 -19.42 -6.06
C VAL A 113 -7.06 -20.29 -5.25
N GLU A 114 -6.11 -20.93 -5.91
CA GLU A 114 -5.04 -21.66 -5.21
C GLU A 114 -4.06 -20.64 -4.60
N LEU A 115 -3.73 -20.83 -3.33
CA LEU A 115 -2.91 -19.88 -2.57
C LEU A 115 -1.61 -20.54 -2.10
N LEU A 116 -0.49 -19.87 -2.35
CA LEU A 116 0.85 -20.27 -1.90
C LEU A 116 1.52 -19.12 -1.14
N LEU A 117 1.50 -19.22 0.19
CA LEU A 117 2.14 -18.27 1.11
C LEU A 117 3.62 -18.61 1.34
N HIS A 118 4.35 -17.74 2.05
CA HIS A 118 5.77 -17.94 2.41
C HIS A 118 6.68 -18.24 1.22
N SER A 119 6.41 -17.60 0.08
CA SER A 119 7.05 -17.92 -1.19
C SER A 119 7.55 -16.66 -1.87
N THR A 120 8.87 -16.47 -1.84
CA THR A 120 9.53 -15.28 -2.38
C THR A 120 10.05 -15.56 -3.79
N VAL A 121 9.75 -14.69 -4.76
CA VAL A 121 10.30 -14.78 -6.12
C VAL A 121 11.83 -14.60 -6.06
N VAL A 122 12.57 -15.52 -6.67
CA VAL A 122 14.04 -15.48 -6.71
C VAL A 122 14.63 -15.68 -8.10
N GLY A 123 13.81 -16.01 -9.10
CA GLY A 123 14.28 -16.14 -10.47
C GLY A 123 13.15 -16.24 -11.49
N VAL A 124 13.48 -15.93 -12.73
CA VAL A 124 12.57 -16.09 -13.87
C VAL A 124 13.34 -16.74 -15.01
N LYS A 125 12.75 -17.78 -15.62
CA LYS A 125 13.24 -18.37 -16.86
C LYS A 125 12.48 -17.76 -18.03
N ARG A 126 13.14 -16.93 -18.82
CA ARG A 126 12.60 -16.30 -20.03
C ARG A 126 13.15 -17.01 -21.28
N GLU A 127 12.27 -17.28 -22.24
CA GLU A 127 12.56 -17.86 -23.55
C GLU A 127 12.01 -16.92 -24.64
N GLY A 128 12.89 -16.13 -25.26
CA GLY A 128 12.49 -15.09 -26.20
C GLY A 128 11.58 -14.04 -25.55
N SER A 129 10.40 -13.78 -26.12
CA SER A 129 9.42 -12.83 -25.59
C SER A 129 8.49 -13.42 -24.52
N ARG A 130 8.74 -14.64 -24.01
CA ARG A 130 7.84 -15.32 -23.08
C ARG A 130 8.56 -15.79 -21.83
N ILE A 131 7.87 -15.71 -20.70
CA ILE A 131 8.29 -16.37 -19.46
C ILE A 131 7.86 -17.84 -19.54
N ALA A 132 8.83 -18.74 -19.37
CA ALA A 132 8.61 -20.17 -19.28
C ALA A 132 8.20 -20.58 -17.86
N SER A 133 8.96 -20.13 -16.85
CA SER A 133 8.68 -20.40 -15.44
C SER A 133 9.18 -19.30 -14.51
N VAL A 134 8.59 -19.21 -13.31
CA VAL A 134 9.05 -18.36 -12.20
C VAL A 134 9.54 -19.26 -11.06
N LYS A 135 10.73 -18.99 -10.54
CA LYS A 135 11.30 -19.71 -9.40
C LYS A 135 11.00 -18.95 -8.12
N VAL A 136 10.48 -19.67 -7.13
CA VAL A 136 10.23 -19.15 -5.78
C VAL A 136 11.03 -19.92 -4.74
N CYS A 137 11.56 -19.20 -3.76
CA CYS A 137 12.18 -19.79 -2.58
C CYS A 137 11.11 -20.00 -1.50
N THR A 138 11.01 -21.23 -0.99
CA THR A 138 10.06 -21.61 0.05
C THR A 138 10.79 -22.38 1.17
N LYS A 139 10.13 -22.58 2.31
CA LYS A 139 10.66 -23.41 3.39
C LYS A 139 10.86 -24.88 2.99
N SER A 140 10.08 -25.37 2.01
CA SER A 140 10.19 -26.74 1.48
C SER A 140 11.26 -26.88 0.40
N GLY A 141 12.04 -25.83 0.15
CA GLY A 141 12.99 -25.73 -0.95
C GLY A 141 12.46 -24.90 -2.12
N PRO A 142 13.30 -24.64 -3.14
CA PRO A 142 12.89 -23.88 -4.30
C PRO A 142 11.82 -24.63 -5.11
N LEU A 143 10.81 -23.90 -5.60
CA LEU A 143 9.79 -24.41 -6.52
C LEU A 143 9.87 -23.66 -7.85
N GLU A 144 9.61 -24.37 -8.94
CA GLU A 144 9.38 -23.77 -10.26
C GLU A 144 7.88 -23.77 -10.56
N LEU A 145 7.36 -22.60 -10.89
CA LEU A 145 5.95 -22.34 -11.16
C LEU A 145 5.78 -22.06 -12.65
N GLU A 146 4.93 -22.86 -13.30
CA GLU A 146 4.62 -22.72 -14.72
C GLU A 146 3.22 -22.14 -14.91
N GLY A 147 3.14 -21.08 -15.71
CA GLY A 147 1.93 -20.35 -16.07
C GLY A 147 1.79 -20.17 -17.57
N LYS A 148 0.57 -19.98 -18.08
CA LYS A 148 0.36 -19.44 -19.43
C LYS A 148 0.59 -17.92 -19.44
N VAL A 149 0.13 -17.24 -18.39
CA VAL A 149 0.25 -15.81 -18.14
C VAL A 149 0.74 -15.58 -16.71
N TYR A 150 1.55 -14.55 -16.51
CA TYR A 150 2.05 -14.12 -15.21
C TYR A 150 1.59 -12.70 -14.91
N VAL A 151 1.29 -12.41 -13.64
CA VAL A 151 1.01 -11.04 -13.17
C VAL A 151 2.03 -10.69 -12.10
N ASP A 152 2.89 -9.71 -12.39
CA ASP A 152 3.78 -9.12 -11.41
C ASP A 152 3.01 -8.14 -10.53
N ALA A 153 2.68 -8.57 -9.33
CA ALA A 153 2.08 -7.76 -8.28
C ALA A 153 2.97 -7.76 -7.02
N THR A 154 4.28 -7.99 -7.19
CA THR A 154 5.24 -8.19 -6.09
C THR A 154 5.44 -6.94 -5.25
N GLY A 155 4.92 -5.82 -5.74
CA GLY A 155 5.35 -4.51 -5.33
C GLY A 155 6.62 -4.13 -6.09
N ASP A 156 7.74 -4.80 -5.90
CA ASP A 156 9.05 -4.28 -6.34
C ASP A 156 9.40 -4.49 -7.84
N ALA A 157 8.39 -4.82 -8.65
CA ALA A 157 8.53 -5.21 -10.05
C ALA A 157 9.57 -6.33 -10.22
N ASP A 158 9.63 -7.27 -9.27
CA ASP A 158 10.68 -8.28 -9.19
C ASP A 158 10.63 -9.24 -10.38
N VAL A 159 9.43 -9.65 -10.81
CA VAL A 159 9.28 -10.54 -11.97
C VAL A 159 9.68 -9.81 -13.24
N CYS A 160 9.27 -8.54 -13.42
CA CYS A 160 9.68 -7.69 -14.53
C CYS A 160 11.21 -7.54 -14.58
N TYR A 161 11.82 -7.15 -13.46
CA TYR A 161 13.26 -6.94 -13.35
C TYR A 161 14.05 -8.24 -13.64
N LEU A 162 13.63 -9.36 -13.07
CA LEU A 162 14.27 -10.66 -13.30
C LEU A 162 14.06 -11.15 -14.74
N SER A 163 12.97 -10.77 -15.39
CA SER A 163 12.68 -11.03 -16.81
C SER A 163 13.45 -10.11 -17.77
N LYS A 164 14.27 -9.18 -17.25
CA LYS A 164 14.98 -8.16 -18.03
C LYS A 164 14.07 -7.20 -18.77
N VAL A 165 12.85 -6.99 -18.27
CA VAL A 165 12.00 -5.88 -18.73
C VAL A 165 12.65 -4.57 -18.28
N PRO A 166 12.72 -3.54 -19.14
CA PRO A 166 13.19 -2.23 -18.73
C PRO A 166 12.38 -1.65 -17.58
N VAL A 167 13.08 -1.24 -16.52
CA VAL A 167 12.51 -0.59 -15.34
C VAL A 167 13.24 0.72 -15.09
N GLU A 168 12.51 1.70 -14.56
CA GLU A 168 13.09 2.95 -14.10
C GLU A 168 13.14 3.00 -12.58
N LYS A 169 14.06 3.79 -12.07
CA LYS A 169 14.17 4.11 -10.66
C LYS A 169 14.52 5.58 -10.53
N ALA A 170 13.79 6.30 -9.67
CA ALA A 170 14.07 7.71 -9.43
C ALA A 170 15.44 7.88 -8.77
N GLU A 171 16.15 8.98 -9.10
CA GLU A 171 17.42 9.33 -8.45
C GLU A 171 17.22 9.61 -6.95
N THR A 172 16.11 10.29 -6.62
CA THR A 172 15.68 10.53 -5.23
C THR A 172 14.43 9.72 -4.96
N LEU A 173 14.56 8.73 -4.07
CA LEU A 173 13.45 7.87 -3.65
C LEU A 173 12.62 8.54 -2.56
N GLN A 174 11.32 8.28 -2.55
CA GLN A 174 10.44 8.72 -1.48
C GLN A 174 10.75 8.03 -0.14
N ALA A 175 10.63 8.77 0.96
CA ALA A 175 10.81 8.23 2.30
C ALA A 175 9.70 7.21 2.64
N GLY A 176 10.10 6.12 3.27
CA GLY A 176 9.20 5.12 3.82
C GLY A 176 8.65 5.52 5.19
N SER A 177 7.63 4.79 5.65
CA SER A 177 7.00 5.00 6.96
C SER A 177 6.91 3.68 7.72
N MET A 178 7.47 3.66 8.93
CA MET A 178 7.22 2.65 9.95
C MET A 178 5.99 3.07 10.78
N MET A 179 4.83 2.53 10.42
CA MET A 179 3.59 2.79 11.16
C MET A 179 3.57 1.97 12.45
N PHE A 180 2.79 2.41 13.44
CA PHE A 180 2.58 1.66 14.67
C PHE A 180 1.18 1.86 15.24
N ARG A 181 0.68 0.88 15.97
CA ARG A 181 -0.63 0.90 16.62
C ARG A 181 -0.48 1.20 18.10
N VAL A 182 -1.35 2.08 18.58
CA VAL A 182 -1.45 2.46 19.98
C VAL A 182 -2.85 2.14 20.46
N SER A 183 -2.92 1.47 21.61
CA SER A 183 -4.18 1.07 22.24
C SER A 183 -4.37 1.81 23.57
N ASN A 184 -5.59 1.76 24.09
CA ASN A 184 -6.00 2.42 25.34
C ASN A 184 -5.82 3.94 25.30
N VAL A 185 -6.20 4.56 24.19
CA VAL A 185 -6.20 6.01 24.00
C VAL A 185 -7.60 6.55 24.26
N ARG A 186 -7.72 7.64 25.03
CA ARG A 186 -9.01 8.34 25.24
C ARG A 186 -9.34 9.18 24.01
N MET A 187 -10.08 8.60 23.08
CA MET A 187 -10.38 9.19 21.77
C MET A 187 -11.16 10.51 21.88
N GLU A 188 -11.99 10.67 22.91
CA GLU A 188 -12.71 11.90 23.23
C GLU A 188 -11.80 13.12 23.48
N GLU A 189 -10.57 12.90 23.92
CA GLU A 189 -9.56 13.95 24.11
C GLU A 189 -8.71 14.16 22.84
N VAL A 190 -8.48 13.11 22.06
CA VAL A 190 -7.61 13.16 20.87
C VAL A 190 -8.35 13.71 19.64
N ILE A 191 -9.61 13.33 19.42
CA ILE A 191 -10.39 13.75 18.24
C ILE A 191 -10.46 15.29 18.12
N PRO A 192 -10.75 16.07 19.18
CA PRO A 192 -10.74 17.53 19.09
C PRO A 192 -9.41 18.10 18.62
N LEU A 193 -8.28 17.55 19.07
CA LEU A 193 -6.93 17.99 18.68
C LEU A 193 -6.63 17.75 17.20
N LEU A 194 -7.18 16.67 16.65
CA LEU A 194 -7.06 16.34 15.22
C LEU A 194 -7.88 17.30 14.36
N LEU A 195 -9.09 17.63 14.80
CA LEU A 195 -10.00 18.51 14.05
C LEU A 195 -9.58 19.99 14.13
N SER A 196 -9.00 20.43 15.26
CA SER A 196 -8.57 21.82 15.46
C SER A 196 -7.20 22.13 14.84
N GLY A 197 -6.42 21.11 14.49
CA GLY A 197 -5.03 21.27 14.07
C GLY A 197 -4.04 21.48 15.21
N GLU A 198 -4.49 21.50 16.47
CA GLU A 198 -3.66 21.70 17.66
C GLU A 198 -2.57 20.65 17.80
N LEU A 199 -2.82 19.40 17.37
CA LEU A 199 -1.79 18.35 17.33
C LEU A 199 -0.54 18.81 16.57
N ARG A 200 -0.72 19.48 15.43
CA ARG A 200 0.38 19.95 14.59
C ARG A 200 1.20 21.03 15.29
N GLU A 201 0.55 21.93 15.99
CA GLU A 201 1.23 22.98 16.76
C GLU A 201 2.02 22.36 17.93
N ARG A 202 1.45 21.40 18.65
CA ARG A 202 2.17 20.66 19.71
C ARG A 202 3.40 19.92 19.20
N VAL A 203 3.33 19.33 18.00
CA VAL A 203 4.49 18.68 17.35
C VAL A 203 5.58 19.71 17.05
N LYS A 204 5.22 20.87 16.47
CA LYS A 204 6.19 21.95 16.18
C LYS A 204 6.84 22.48 17.45
N GLU A 205 6.07 22.72 18.50
CA GLU A 205 6.59 23.16 19.80
C GLU A 205 7.57 22.14 20.40
N ALA A 206 7.22 20.86 20.36
CA ALA A 206 8.09 19.78 20.83
C ALA A 206 9.41 19.73 20.04
N MET A 207 9.36 19.87 18.72
CA MET A 207 10.57 19.95 17.89
C MET A 207 11.40 21.20 18.19
N ALA A 208 10.77 22.36 18.37
CA ALA A 208 11.44 23.61 18.67
C ALA A 208 12.13 23.61 20.04
N SER A 209 11.59 22.84 21.00
CA SER A 209 12.18 22.68 22.33
C SER A 209 13.50 21.91 22.34
N GLY A 210 13.75 21.07 21.32
CA GLY A 210 14.90 20.16 21.27
C GLY A 210 14.81 18.95 22.22
N GLU A 211 13.72 18.81 22.97
CA GLU A 211 13.49 17.69 23.91
C GLU A 211 13.15 16.37 23.18
N TYR A 212 12.58 16.48 21.98
CA TYR A 212 12.13 15.36 21.16
C TYR A 212 12.78 15.36 19.77
N ASP A 213 13.24 14.19 19.34
CA ASP A 213 13.80 13.95 18.00
C ASP A 213 12.71 13.45 17.05
N LEU A 214 11.72 14.29 16.77
CA LEU A 214 10.61 13.95 15.89
C LEU A 214 11.01 14.09 14.40
N PRO A 215 10.66 13.12 13.54
CA PRO A 215 11.14 13.09 12.16
C PRO A 215 10.37 13.98 11.18
N ARG A 216 9.16 14.46 11.53
CA ARG A 216 8.32 15.33 10.68
C ARG A 216 7.35 16.17 11.51
N GLU A 217 6.86 17.26 10.90
CA GLU A 217 5.89 18.17 11.52
C GLU A 217 4.43 17.77 11.25
N ASP A 218 4.18 16.95 10.24
CA ASP A 218 2.85 16.60 9.72
C ASP A 218 2.55 15.10 9.86
N GLY A 219 2.74 14.57 11.07
CA GLY A 219 2.38 13.18 11.39
C GLY A 219 0.87 12.95 11.48
N ASN A 220 0.43 11.72 11.20
CA ASN A 220 -0.98 11.34 11.22
C ASN A 220 -1.31 10.46 12.43
N LEU A 221 -2.43 10.75 13.10
CA LEU A 221 -3.12 9.79 13.98
C LEU A 221 -4.39 9.35 13.26
N ILE A 222 -4.52 8.05 13.04
CA ILE A 222 -5.56 7.44 12.22
C ILE A 222 -6.46 6.60 13.14
N PRO A 223 -7.68 7.08 13.47
CA PRO A 223 -8.66 6.31 14.22
C PRO A 223 -9.02 5.01 13.53
N LEU A 224 -9.00 3.90 14.26
CA LEU A 224 -9.51 2.62 13.79
C LEU A 224 -10.94 2.38 14.31
N PRO A 225 -11.77 1.60 13.58
CA PRO A 225 -13.18 1.41 13.92
C PRO A 225 -13.46 0.88 15.35
N ARG A 226 -12.46 0.26 15.99
CA ARG A 226 -12.58 -0.37 17.32
C ARG A 226 -11.83 0.39 18.43
N GLY A 227 -11.54 1.67 18.22
CA GLY A 227 -11.06 2.58 19.28
C GLY A 227 -9.53 2.70 19.43
N ASP A 228 -8.74 1.91 18.70
CA ASP A 228 -7.29 2.08 18.65
C ASP A 228 -6.87 3.15 17.61
N LEU A 229 -5.62 3.59 17.70
CA LEU A 229 -5.01 4.50 16.74
C LEU A 229 -3.88 3.82 15.98
N VAL A 230 -3.80 4.08 14.68
CA VAL A 230 -2.57 3.90 13.90
C VAL A 230 -1.86 5.24 13.81
N VAL A 231 -0.55 5.24 14.03
CA VAL A 231 0.31 6.42 14.04
C VAL A 231 1.28 6.37 12.87
N GLY A 232 1.24 7.41 12.04
CA GLY A 232 2.11 7.63 10.89
C GLY A 232 2.99 8.85 11.06
N PHE A 233 3.96 8.77 11.97
CA PHE A 233 4.89 9.88 12.24
C PHE A 233 6.27 9.64 11.62
N SER A 234 6.71 8.40 11.49
CA SER A 234 8.06 8.12 10.99
C SER A 234 8.26 8.54 9.53
N ARG A 235 9.51 8.92 9.22
CA ARG A 235 9.98 9.27 7.87
C ARG A 235 11.39 8.76 7.71
N VAL A 236 11.54 7.69 6.95
CA VAL A 236 12.80 6.92 6.88
C VAL A 236 13.30 6.89 5.44
N ALA A 237 14.52 7.37 5.21
CA ALA A 237 15.17 7.20 3.93
C ALA A 237 15.43 5.71 3.68
N VAL A 238 14.95 5.19 2.56
CA VAL A 238 15.03 3.76 2.27
C VAL A 238 15.03 3.51 0.77
N ASP A 239 15.78 2.50 0.36
CA ASP A 239 15.72 1.90 -0.95
C ASP A 239 15.19 0.49 -0.80
N GLY A 240 13.94 0.27 -1.21
CA GLY A 240 13.27 -1.03 -1.07
C GLY A 240 13.89 -2.16 -1.91
N THR A 241 14.87 -1.86 -2.76
CA THR A 241 15.58 -2.84 -3.58
C THR A 241 16.98 -3.18 -3.08
N ASP A 242 17.43 -2.54 -1.98
CA ASP A 242 18.70 -2.83 -1.32
C ASP A 242 18.44 -3.36 0.10
N VAL A 243 18.86 -4.59 0.36
CA VAL A 243 18.69 -5.26 1.65
C VAL A 243 19.42 -4.56 2.80
N PHE A 244 20.56 -3.89 2.52
CA PHE A 244 21.30 -3.16 3.54
C PHE A 244 20.60 -1.84 3.89
N SER A 245 20.08 -1.13 2.89
CA SER A 245 19.21 0.03 3.08
C SER A 245 17.95 -0.33 3.87
N LEU A 246 17.25 -1.41 3.50
CA LEU A 246 16.11 -1.93 4.24
C LEU A 246 16.48 -2.22 5.70
N THR A 247 17.57 -2.93 5.97
CA THR A 247 18.00 -3.26 7.33
C THR A 247 18.22 -2.01 8.19
N LYS A 248 18.87 -0.98 7.62
CA LYS A 248 19.07 0.31 8.31
C LYS A 248 17.73 1.02 8.55
N ALA A 249 16.86 1.05 7.55
CA ALA A 249 15.56 1.68 7.63
C ALA A 249 14.66 1.02 8.69
N GLU A 250 14.72 -0.29 8.83
CA GLU A 250 14.01 -1.04 9.86
C GLU A 250 14.43 -0.64 11.29
N LEU A 251 15.74 -0.54 11.53
CA LEU A 251 16.28 -0.12 12.83
C LEU A 251 15.94 1.34 13.14
N GLU A 252 16.12 2.22 12.16
CA GLU A 252 15.80 3.64 12.30
C GLU A 252 14.29 3.87 12.49
N GLY A 253 13.45 3.17 11.73
CA GLY A 253 12.00 3.23 11.88
C GLY A 253 11.54 2.86 13.29
N ARG A 254 12.08 1.77 13.87
CA ARG A 254 11.77 1.39 15.26
C ARG A 254 12.30 2.39 16.30
N ARG A 255 13.45 3.02 16.05
CA ARG A 255 13.96 4.12 16.88
C ARG A 255 12.99 5.31 16.86
N GLN A 256 12.55 5.73 15.67
CA GLN A 256 11.57 6.81 15.51
C GLN A 256 10.22 6.49 16.15
N VAL A 257 9.74 5.24 16.04
CA VAL A 257 8.50 4.79 16.71
C VAL A 257 8.59 5.00 18.22
N LYS A 258 9.69 4.57 18.84
CA LYS A 258 9.92 4.76 20.28
C LYS A 258 9.84 6.23 20.66
N GLU A 259 10.48 7.09 19.87
CA GLU A 259 10.56 8.52 20.14
C GLU A 259 9.23 9.24 19.91
N CYS A 260 8.52 8.92 18.83
CA CYS A 260 7.19 9.44 18.56
C CYS A 260 6.20 9.00 19.64
N PHE A 261 6.26 7.73 20.07
CA PHE A 261 5.38 7.24 21.12
C PHE A 261 5.67 7.91 22.48
N ARG A 262 6.94 8.18 22.80
CA ARG A 262 7.34 8.96 23.98
C ARG A 262 6.69 10.34 23.98
N PHE A 263 6.83 11.07 22.88
CA PHE A 263 6.17 12.37 22.69
C PHE A 263 4.66 12.28 22.87
N LEU A 264 3.99 11.33 22.19
CA LEU A 264 2.53 11.18 22.29
C LEU A 264 2.11 10.94 23.75
N LYS A 265 2.79 10.04 24.45
CA LYS A 265 2.47 9.68 25.84
C LYS A 265 2.68 10.83 26.84
N GLU A 266 3.69 11.66 26.63
CA GLU A 266 4.05 12.75 27.56
C GLU A 266 3.32 14.06 27.25
N ARG A 267 2.95 14.32 25.99
CA ARG A 267 2.55 15.66 25.52
C ARG A 267 1.15 15.75 24.94
N ILE A 268 0.52 14.62 24.62
CA ILE A 268 -0.80 14.59 23.99
C ILE A 268 -1.84 14.05 24.99
N PRO A 269 -2.85 14.87 25.36
CA PRO A 269 -3.96 14.42 26.19
C PRO A 269 -4.62 13.15 25.68
N GLY A 270 -4.96 12.25 26.60
CA GLY A 270 -5.61 10.97 26.31
C GLY A 270 -4.65 9.81 26.05
N PHE A 271 -3.33 10.07 25.97
CA PHE A 271 -2.30 9.03 25.82
C PHE A 271 -1.66 8.57 27.14
N GLU A 272 -2.07 9.10 28.30
CA GLU A 272 -1.36 8.87 29.57
C GLU A 272 -1.29 7.38 29.93
N ASN A 273 -2.39 6.66 29.68
CA ASN A 273 -2.51 5.22 29.90
C ASN A 273 -2.33 4.39 28.62
N ALA A 274 -1.98 5.03 27.50
CA ALA A 274 -1.81 4.36 26.24
C ALA A 274 -0.55 3.49 26.24
N TYR A 275 -0.58 2.44 25.42
CA TYR A 275 0.55 1.54 25.20
C TYR A 275 0.70 1.19 23.72
N LEU A 276 1.95 0.99 23.31
CA LEU A 276 2.31 0.51 21.98
C LEU A 276 1.87 -0.95 21.84
N SER A 277 0.88 -1.22 21.01
CA SER A 277 0.30 -2.56 20.85
C SER A 277 0.86 -3.31 19.65
N GLU A 278 1.24 -2.60 18.60
CA GLU A 278 1.83 -3.19 17.39
C GLU A 278 2.80 -2.21 16.72
N ILE A 279 3.84 -2.73 16.08
CA ILE A 279 4.66 -1.98 15.11
C ILE A 279 4.46 -2.69 13.77
N ALA A 280 4.41 -1.94 12.67
CA ALA A 280 4.32 -2.52 11.34
C ALA A 280 5.42 -3.58 11.13
N PHE A 281 5.09 -4.64 10.38
CA PHE A 281 5.99 -5.78 10.16
C PHE A 281 7.27 -5.37 9.42
N HIS A 282 7.18 -4.30 8.63
CA HIS A 282 8.30 -3.69 7.93
C HIS A 282 7.98 -2.22 7.62
N VAL A 283 9.01 -1.47 7.25
CA VAL A 283 8.86 -0.11 6.71
C VAL A 283 7.96 -0.17 5.46
N GLY A 284 6.95 0.70 5.42
CA GLY A 284 6.10 0.91 4.25
C GLY A 284 6.88 1.62 3.15
N ILE A 285 7.22 0.88 2.10
CA ILE A 285 7.95 1.39 0.93
C ILE A 285 6.98 2.05 -0.05
N ARG A 286 7.29 3.28 -0.46
CA ARG A 286 6.45 4.08 -1.37
C ARG A 286 6.83 3.94 -2.84
N GLU A 287 8.12 3.77 -3.12
CA GLU A 287 8.65 3.74 -4.48
C GLU A 287 9.88 2.84 -4.55
N THR A 288 10.01 2.08 -5.64
CA THR A 288 11.26 1.39 -6.01
C THR A 288 11.47 1.40 -7.53
N ARG A 289 11.34 0.24 -8.18
CA ARG A 289 11.38 0.09 -9.63
C ARG A 289 9.98 0.36 -10.17
N ARG A 290 9.91 1.11 -11.27
CA ARG A 290 8.67 1.41 -12.00
C ARG A 290 8.76 0.79 -13.37
N VAL A 291 7.76 0.02 -13.76
CA VAL A 291 7.76 -0.64 -15.06
C VAL A 291 7.21 0.33 -16.11
N LYS A 292 7.89 0.44 -17.25
CA LYS A 292 7.30 1.12 -18.40
C LYS A 292 6.30 0.20 -19.09
N GLY A 293 5.02 0.50 -18.88
CA GLY A 293 3.97 -0.07 -19.69
C GLY A 293 4.06 0.37 -21.16
N ARG A 294 3.16 -0.14 -22.00
CA ARG A 294 2.92 0.40 -23.36
C ARG A 294 2.38 1.83 -23.32
N TYR A 295 1.92 2.26 -22.15
CA TYR A 295 1.53 3.62 -21.85
C TYR A 295 2.02 4.01 -20.46
N VAL A 296 2.46 5.26 -20.32
CA VAL A 296 2.82 5.85 -19.03
C VAL A 296 1.84 6.98 -18.78
N LEU A 297 1.04 6.85 -17.74
CA LEU A 297 0.11 7.90 -17.32
C LEU A 297 0.92 9.12 -16.89
N THR A 298 0.61 10.28 -17.46
CA THR A 298 1.36 11.52 -17.19
C THR A 298 0.80 12.27 -15.99
N GLU A 299 1.63 13.14 -15.42
CA GLU A 299 1.23 14.04 -14.33
C GLU A 299 0.04 14.92 -14.73
N GLU A 300 0.06 15.47 -15.94
CA GLU A 300 -1.02 16.29 -16.49
C GLU A 300 -2.33 15.51 -16.60
N GLU A 301 -2.29 14.26 -17.05
CA GLU A 301 -3.48 13.40 -17.15
C GLU A 301 -4.07 13.03 -15.79
N VAL A 302 -3.22 12.82 -14.78
CA VAL A 302 -3.68 12.62 -13.40
C VAL A 302 -4.41 13.88 -12.92
N LEU A 303 -3.76 15.05 -13.06
CA LEU A 303 -4.30 16.31 -12.54
C LEU A 303 -5.57 16.76 -13.27
N SER A 304 -5.66 16.54 -14.58
CA SER A 304 -6.84 16.87 -15.39
C SER A 304 -7.97 15.83 -15.31
N GLY A 305 -7.74 14.68 -14.67
CA GLY A 305 -8.78 13.65 -14.51
C GLY A 305 -9.06 12.83 -15.77
N ALA A 306 -8.01 12.50 -16.55
CA ALA A 306 -8.11 11.85 -17.86
C ALA A 306 -8.95 10.56 -17.86
N LYS A 307 -9.64 10.31 -18.99
CA LYS A 307 -10.51 9.16 -19.25
C LYS A 307 -10.03 8.36 -20.45
N PHE A 308 -10.18 7.05 -20.42
CA PHE A 308 -9.64 6.16 -21.44
C PHE A 308 -10.65 5.10 -21.88
N GLN A 309 -10.66 4.76 -23.17
CA GLN A 309 -11.54 3.71 -23.71
C GLN A 309 -11.19 2.32 -23.17
N ASP A 310 -9.92 2.09 -22.83
CA ASP A 310 -9.38 0.85 -22.29
C ASP A 310 -9.14 0.94 -20.77
N ALA A 311 -9.86 1.81 -20.06
CA ALA A 311 -9.77 1.95 -18.60
C ALA A 311 -10.11 0.64 -17.87
N ILE A 312 -9.27 0.27 -16.90
CA ILE A 312 -9.48 -0.89 -16.02
C ILE A 312 -9.57 -0.53 -14.54
N ALA A 313 -9.17 0.69 -14.17
CA ALA A 313 -9.26 1.18 -12.81
C ALA A 313 -9.55 2.68 -12.76
N ARG A 314 -10.06 3.14 -11.63
CA ARG A 314 -10.35 4.55 -11.32
C ARG A 314 -9.62 4.95 -10.06
N CYS A 315 -9.25 6.21 -9.94
CA CYS A 315 -8.63 6.76 -8.75
C CYS A 315 -9.00 8.23 -8.57
N ALA A 316 -9.26 8.64 -7.34
CA ALA A 316 -9.45 10.05 -6.96
C ALA A 316 -8.38 10.53 -5.95
N TRP A 317 -7.21 9.91 -5.94
CA TRP A 317 -6.12 10.30 -5.05
C TRP A 317 -5.22 11.36 -5.70
N PRO A 318 -4.84 12.43 -4.96
CA PRO A 318 -3.88 13.41 -5.45
C PRO A 318 -2.48 12.82 -5.65
N ILE A 319 -1.63 13.55 -6.37
CA ILE A 319 -0.20 13.23 -6.41
C ILE A 319 0.42 13.63 -5.08
N GLU A 320 1.00 12.65 -4.39
CA GLU A 320 1.58 12.79 -3.06
C GLU A 320 3.07 12.45 -3.10
N ARG A 321 3.93 13.39 -2.67
CA ARG A 321 5.39 13.21 -2.66
C ARG A 321 5.98 13.35 -1.25
N HIS A 322 6.61 12.29 -0.77
CA HIS A 322 7.33 12.23 0.51
C HIS A 322 8.84 12.37 0.30
N LEU A 323 9.28 13.54 -0.15
CA LEU A 323 10.70 13.77 -0.47
C LEU A 323 11.59 13.65 0.80
N PRO A 324 12.73 12.95 0.75
CA PRO A 324 13.68 12.90 1.85
C PRO A 324 14.18 14.31 2.23
N GLY A 325 14.46 14.52 3.52
CA GLY A 325 14.95 15.80 4.03
C GLY A 325 13.90 16.90 4.20
N LEU A 326 12.73 16.79 3.56
CA LEU A 326 11.59 17.67 3.84
C LEU A 326 10.82 17.19 5.08
N LYS A 327 10.37 18.15 5.90
CA LYS A 327 9.56 17.89 7.10
C LYS A 327 8.06 17.80 6.82
N THR A 328 7.64 18.05 5.58
CA THR A 328 6.24 18.00 5.12
C THR A 328 6.08 17.15 3.85
N THR A 329 4.85 16.75 3.56
CA THR A 329 4.45 16.10 2.31
C THR A 329 3.98 17.14 1.28
N GLU A 330 4.44 16.99 0.03
CA GLU A 330 3.95 17.79 -1.10
C GLU A 330 2.70 17.11 -1.68
N LEU A 331 1.62 17.88 -1.83
CA LEU A 331 0.34 17.41 -2.35
C LEU A 331 -0.05 18.24 -3.57
N ARG A 332 -0.41 17.57 -4.66
CA ARG A 332 -0.96 18.21 -5.87
C ARG A 332 -2.32 17.60 -6.20
N THR A 333 -3.35 18.40 -5.99
CA THR A 333 -4.75 17.99 -6.12
C THR A 333 -5.21 18.03 -7.57
N LEU A 334 -6.17 17.16 -7.89
CA LEU A 334 -6.83 17.16 -9.19
C LEU A 334 -7.62 18.46 -9.39
N GLU A 335 -7.77 18.85 -10.65
CA GLU A 335 -8.66 19.95 -11.05
C GLU A 335 -10.12 19.55 -10.82
N GLY A 336 -10.93 20.49 -10.34
CA GLY A 336 -12.39 20.40 -10.35
C GLY A 336 -13.00 19.18 -9.65
N ASP A 337 -12.46 18.79 -8.49
CA ASP A 337 -12.97 17.66 -7.69
C ASP A 337 -13.11 16.35 -8.48
N SER A 338 -12.20 16.16 -9.43
CA SER A 338 -12.25 15.09 -10.41
C SER A 338 -11.65 13.77 -9.91
N TRP A 339 -11.59 12.81 -10.81
CA TRP A 339 -10.95 11.50 -10.68
C TRP A 339 -10.35 11.15 -12.03
N TYR A 340 -9.43 10.18 -12.09
CA TYR A 340 -8.78 9.75 -13.34
C TYR A 340 -8.92 8.23 -13.53
N GLU A 341 -8.68 7.78 -14.75
CA GLU A 341 -8.68 6.37 -15.12
C GLU A 341 -7.26 5.86 -15.35
N ILE A 342 -7.05 4.56 -15.10
CA ILE A 342 -5.82 3.86 -15.43
C ILE A 342 -6.14 2.91 -16.59
N PRO A 343 -5.56 3.10 -17.79
CA PRO A 343 -5.82 2.26 -18.93
C PRO A 343 -5.06 0.93 -18.85
N TYR A 344 -5.63 -0.14 -19.41
CA TYR A 344 -5.07 -1.49 -19.43
C TYR A 344 -3.64 -1.54 -19.95
N ARG A 345 -3.33 -0.72 -20.95
CA ARG A 345 -1.99 -0.61 -21.55
C ARG A 345 -0.89 -0.13 -20.58
N CYS A 346 -1.23 0.48 -19.44
CA CYS A 346 -0.26 0.74 -18.36
C CYS A 346 0.24 -0.55 -17.71
N CYS A 347 -0.59 -1.60 -17.67
CA CYS A 347 -0.25 -2.89 -17.09
C CYS A 347 0.48 -3.83 -18.06
N LEU A 348 0.73 -3.40 -19.31
CA LEU A 348 1.39 -4.20 -20.33
C LEU A 348 2.87 -3.82 -20.43
N PRO A 349 3.80 -4.60 -19.84
CA PRO A 349 5.22 -4.33 -19.98
C PRO A 349 5.68 -4.47 -21.43
N GLN A 350 6.82 -3.85 -21.73
CA GLN A 350 7.47 -4.00 -23.02
C GLN A 350 8.18 -5.37 -23.11
N GLU A 351 8.34 -5.90 -24.33
CA GLU A 351 9.17 -7.06 -24.68
C GLU A 351 8.76 -8.45 -24.15
N VAL A 352 7.79 -8.55 -23.25
CA VAL A 352 7.33 -9.83 -22.67
C VAL A 352 5.82 -9.99 -22.85
N ASP A 353 5.42 -10.97 -23.66
CA ASP A 353 4.04 -11.10 -24.16
C ASP A 353 3.06 -11.70 -23.15
N ASN A 354 3.56 -12.52 -22.22
CA ASN A 354 2.74 -13.23 -21.23
C ASN A 354 2.95 -12.74 -19.80
N LEU A 355 3.31 -11.47 -19.65
CA LEU A 355 3.47 -10.80 -18.36
C LEU A 355 2.55 -9.58 -18.31
N LEU A 356 1.86 -9.39 -17.19
CA LEU A 356 1.15 -8.17 -16.84
C LEU A 356 1.72 -7.61 -15.53
N VAL A 357 1.49 -6.33 -15.29
CA VAL A 357 1.92 -5.63 -14.07
C VAL A 357 0.70 -5.14 -13.31
N GLY A 358 0.55 -5.58 -12.07
CA GLY A 358 -0.53 -5.17 -11.17
C GLY A 358 -0.25 -3.87 -10.43
N GLY A 359 1.00 -3.41 -10.39
CA GLY A 359 1.36 -2.12 -9.83
C GLY A 359 2.87 -1.86 -9.75
N ARG A 360 3.20 -0.58 -9.57
CA ARG A 360 4.50 0.12 -9.59
C ARG A 360 5.04 0.59 -10.94
#